data_AF-A1DAT9-F1
#
_entry.id   AF-A1DAT9-F1
#
_cell.length_a   1.000
_cell.length_b   1.000
_cell.length_c   1.000
_cell.angle_alpha   90.00
_cell.angle_beta   90.00
_cell.angle_gamma   90.00
#
_symmetry.space_group_name_H-M   'P 1'
#
loop_
_entity.id
_entity.type
_entity.pdbx_description
1 polymer ?
#
loop_
_entity_poly.entity_id
_entity_poly.type
_entity_poly.pdbx_seq_one_letter_code
_entity_poly.pdbx_strand_id
1 'polypeptide(L)'
;MYGLLAFITLPWVIAHPRLFMVAAAAAAYFMHSTGRTLQDVHADITSRVAGILPEDLRRDDVFCDPMTVVFLHLFVFRYLRLLVHLISFWLFYHPTPVPKNPTLFPSDCTIILPTVDPENRDFEECIISCLRNKPGAIIIVTVGDQLTKLTKDIIAPYKRRFPSTEISVRTADEANKRRQTKITVLLDDHVFWPTERFLPTILAPFEDPKVGIVGTNKRVRRTNTGFNIRSFWNMLGALYLERHNFEIRATNAIDNGVFVVSGRTSAHRSEILKNPEFMAEFTNERFFFGLFGPLNADDDNFITRWDVRHGWKVKIQYCPDAMIETTLGTYPKFLSQCLRWVRTTWRSNSASLFTDRTVWYTQPWCVYAVYWTSFVNFALFYDGALAYTLLKSPLGTADNLKYLAAWIFCTKMVKLTPYFLREPQDLVMLPGYFAFAYFHSLIKLYAGLTFWETNWGGRNLSAVNNQPGGGPDDDDDADDSSDDSVDGGVQLPPTPPSLRRRQTAGSSSAGRGGNASGSNRVQSRTSTVGTKAPRKTQAQPRTRVSSSSTSSTSSSTSSKWQRCPGCRKLHSDSGTVCQVRDVWGR
;
A
#
# COMPACT_ATOMS: atom_id res chain seq x y z
N MET A 1 -8.27 4.86 -29.41
CA MET A 1 -7.48 4.15 -28.38
C MET A 1 -6.38 3.27 -29.01
N TYR A 2 -6.72 2.32 -29.89
CA TYR A 2 -5.74 1.53 -30.68
C TYR A 2 -4.82 2.40 -31.53
N GLY A 3 -5.36 3.42 -32.22
CA GLY A 3 -4.57 4.33 -33.05
C GLY A 3 -3.55 5.17 -32.27
N LEU A 4 -3.89 5.68 -31.08
CA LEU A 4 -3.00 6.59 -30.32
C LEU A 4 -1.87 5.84 -29.58
N LEU A 5 -2.15 4.66 -29.02
CA LEU A 5 -1.11 3.80 -28.44
C LEU A 5 -0.24 3.19 -29.53
N ALA A 6 -0.80 2.82 -30.69
CA ALA A 6 -0.04 2.44 -31.88
C ALA A 6 0.66 3.63 -32.56
N PHE A 7 0.35 4.89 -32.21
CA PHE A 7 1.09 6.07 -32.68
C PHE A 7 2.25 6.43 -31.75
N ILE A 8 2.19 6.04 -30.47
CA ILE A 8 3.21 6.34 -29.46
C ILE A 8 4.19 5.16 -29.28
N THR A 9 3.69 3.92 -29.28
CA THR A 9 4.51 2.73 -28.99
C THR A 9 5.00 2.03 -30.25
N LEU A 10 4.20 1.99 -31.32
CA LEU A 10 4.56 1.30 -32.56
C LEU A 10 5.67 2.03 -33.36
N PRO A 11 5.67 3.37 -33.53
CA PRO A 11 6.76 4.05 -34.24
C PRO A 11 8.04 4.03 -33.43
N TRP A 12 7.97 3.97 -32.09
CA TRP A 12 9.14 3.82 -31.24
C TRP A 12 9.75 2.41 -31.34
N VAL A 13 8.92 1.35 -31.26
CA VAL A 13 9.35 -0.05 -31.43
C VAL A 13 9.85 -0.32 -32.86
N ILE A 14 9.22 0.29 -33.87
CA ILE A 14 9.62 0.16 -35.28
C ILE A 14 10.87 1.00 -35.60
N ALA A 15 11.04 2.19 -35.01
CA ALA A 15 12.22 3.03 -35.26
C ALA A 15 13.45 2.65 -34.41
N HIS A 16 13.27 1.91 -33.29
CA HIS A 16 14.35 1.58 -32.35
C HIS A 16 14.39 0.07 -32.00
N PRO A 17 14.45 -0.84 -32.99
CA PRO A 17 14.42 -2.28 -32.76
C PRO A 17 15.52 -2.76 -31.80
N ARG A 18 16.67 -2.06 -31.78
CA ARG A 18 17.81 -2.36 -30.90
C ARG A 18 17.44 -2.33 -29.40
N LEU A 19 16.65 -1.36 -28.96
CA LEU A 19 16.29 -1.22 -27.54
C LEU A 19 15.24 -2.24 -27.10
N PHE A 20 14.31 -2.59 -28.00
CA PHE A 20 13.35 -3.67 -27.78
C PHE A 20 14.05 -5.04 -27.71
N MET A 21 15.04 -5.27 -28.59
CA MET A 21 15.86 -6.48 -28.61
C MET A 21 16.74 -6.59 -27.35
N VAL A 22 17.33 -5.48 -26.90
CA VAL A 22 18.05 -5.39 -25.60
C VAL A 22 17.09 -5.63 -24.43
N ALA A 23 15.88 -5.07 -24.43
CA ALA A 23 14.90 -5.27 -23.36
C ALA A 23 14.39 -6.72 -23.31
N ALA A 24 14.16 -7.36 -24.47
CA ALA A 24 13.77 -8.76 -24.58
C ALA A 24 14.91 -9.70 -24.16
N ALA A 25 16.14 -9.42 -24.59
CA ALA A 25 17.34 -10.15 -24.18
C ALA A 25 17.61 -10.00 -22.67
N ALA A 26 17.46 -8.80 -22.13
CA ALA A 26 17.62 -8.53 -20.71
C ALA A 26 16.53 -9.20 -19.86
N ALA A 27 15.28 -9.25 -20.35
CA ALA A 27 14.20 -10.00 -19.71
C ALA A 27 14.48 -11.52 -19.69
N ALA A 28 14.99 -12.07 -20.79
CA ALA A 28 15.42 -13.46 -20.87
C ALA A 28 16.60 -13.77 -19.92
N TYR A 29 17.59 -12.87 -19.87
CA TYR A 29 18.73 -12.97 -18.94
C TYR A 29 18.28 -12.93 -17.47
N PHE A 30 17.40 -12.00 -17.10
CA PHE A 30 16.89 -11.85 -15.74
C PHE A 30 16.09 -13.07 -15.26
N MET A 31 15.16 -13.57 -16.09
CA MET A 31 14.35 -14.75 -15.75
C MET A 31 15.20 -16.02 -15.56
N HIS A 32 16.38 -16.09 -16.17
CA HIS A 32 17.28 -17.23 -16.05
C HIS A 32 18.34 -17.06 -14.95
N SER A 33 18.82 -15.83 -14.70
CA SER A 33 19.78 -15.51 -13.62
C SER A 33 19.26 -15.81 -12.20
N THR A 34 17.94 -15.90 -12.05
CA THR A 34 17.27 -16.29 -10.79
C THR A 34 17.24 -17.81 -10.57
N GLY A 35 17.77 -18.62 -11.52
CA GLY A 35 17.86 -20.08 -11.45
C GLY A 35 19.26 -20.64 -11.72
N ARG A 36 20.07 -20.78 -10.67
CA ARG A 36 21.32 -21.58 -10.51
C ARG A 36 22.59 -21.22 -11.34
N THR A 37 23.70 -21.19 -10.57
CA THR A 37 25.14 -21.36 -10.87
C THR A 37 25.77 -20.58 -12.04
N LEU A 38 26.68 -19.69 -11.65
CA LEU A 38 27.08 -18.44 -12.30
C LEU A 38 28.23 -18.53 -13.33
N GLN A 39 28.54 -19.70 -13.91
CA GLN A 39 29.69 -19.82 -14.84
C GLN A 39 29.35 -20.48 -16.18
N ASP A 40 28.75 -21.67 -16.20
CA ASP A 40 28.54 -22.41 -17.48
C ASP A 40 27.38 -21.85 -18.32
N VAL A 41 26.47 -21.11 -17.68
CA VAL A 41 25.26 -20.52 -18.29
C VAL A 41 25.55 -19.19 -19.00
N HIS A 42 26.64 -18.51 -18.60
CA HIS A 42 27.05 -17.24 -19.20
C HIS A 42 27.38 -17.42 -20.69
N ALA A 43 27.99 -18.54 -21.07
CA ALA A 43 28.37 -18.83 -22.46
C ALA A 43 27.17 -19.08 -23.39
N ASP A 44 26.15 -19.82 -22.94
CA ASP A 44 25.00 -20.18 -23.79
C ASP A 44 24.07 -18.98 -24.04
N ILE A 45 23.83 -18.14 -23.04
CA ILE A 45 23.02 -16.92 -23.17
C ILE A 45 23.73 -15.88 -24.03
N THR A 46 25.04 -15.71 -23.84
CA THR A 46 25.83 -14.80 -24.68
C THR A 46 25.67 -15.18 -26.15
N SER A 47 25.70 -16.47 -26.50
CA SER A 47 25.50 -16.91 -27.90
C SER A 47 24.09 -16.61 -28.46
N ARG A 48 23.02 -16.79 -27.68
CA ARG A 48 21.62 -16.62 -28.12
C ARG A 48 21.19 -15.16 -28.17
N VAL A 49 21.64 -14.36 -27.23
CA VAL A 49 21.41 -12.90 -27.18
C VAL A 49 22.27 -12.19 -28.22
N ALA A 50 23.51 -12.65 -28.46
CA ALA A 50 24.40 -12.16 -29.50
C ALA A 50 23.85 -12.35 -30.92
N GLY A 51 22.99 -13.35 -31.17
CA GLY A 51 22.35 -13.54 -32.50
C GLY A 51 21.27 -12.51 -32.82
N ILE A 52 20.77 -11.81 -31.80
CA ILE A 52 19.67 -10.85 -31.88
C ILE A 52 20.21 -9.41 -31.82
N LEU A 53 21.38 -9.19 -31.22
CA LEU A 53 21.98 -7.86 -31.10
C LEU A 53 22.81 -7.49 -32.35
N PRO A 54 22.86 -6.20 -32.71
CA PRO A 54 23.78 -5.75 -33.74
C PRO A 54 25.25 -6.04 -33.33
N GLU A 55 26.11 -6.30 -34.32
CA GLU A 55 27.50 -6.75 -34.17
C GLU A 55 28.37 -5.88 -33.23
N ASP A 56 28.03 -4.59 -33.06
CA ASP A 56 28.71 -3.64 -32.17
C ASP A 56 28.48 -3.91 -30.67
N LEU A 57 27.36 -4.54 -30.32
CA LEU A 57 26.99 -4.94 -28.96
C LEU A 57 27.42 -6.37 -28.63
N ARG A 58 27.93 -7.13 -29.61
CA ARG A 58 28.27 -8.56 -29.52
C ARG A 58 29.60 -8.85 -28.80
N ARG A 59 30.10 -7.86 -28.08
CA ARG A 59 31.41 -7.86 -27.46
C ARG A 59 31.29 -8.37 -26.02
N ASP A 60 31.88 -9.52 -25.72
CA ASP A 60 31.78 -10.20 -24.41
C ASP A 60 32.18 -9.28 -23.23
N ASP A 61 33.04 -8.29 -23.49
CA ASP A 61 33.48 -7.26 -22.55
C ASP A 61 32.38 -6.29 -22.10
N VAL A 62 31.37 -6.03 -22.94
CA VAL A 62 30.27 -5.09 -22.61
C VAL A 62 29.29 -5.74 -21.65
N PHE A 63 28.90 -7.00 -21.87
CA PHE A 63 27.94 -7.70 -21.01
C PHE A 63 28.54 -8.20 -19.70
N CYS A 64 29.87 -8.35 -19.63
CA CYS A 64 30.58 -8.71 -18.40
C CYS A 64 30.96 -7.48 -17.54
N ASP A 65 30.81 -6.26 -18.06
CA ASP A 65 31.08 -5.04 -17.29
C ASP A 65 30.12 -4.91 -16.09
N PRO A 66 30.64 -4.73 -14.85
CA PRO A 66 29.80 -4.67 -13.65
C PRO A 66 28.70 -3.59 -13.72
N MET A 67 28.96 -2.42 -14.31
CA MET A 67 27.97 -1.35 -14.40
C MET A 67 26.88 -1.66 -15.41
N THR A 68 27.23 -2.30 -16.53
CA THR A 68 26.26 -2.83 -17.50
C THR A 68 25.35 -3.85 -16.85
N VAL A 69 25.92 -4.81 -16.10
CA VAL A 69 25.13 -5.83 -15.40
C VAL A 69 24.17 -5.19 -14.41
N VAL A 70 24.62 -4.24 -13.57
CA VAL A 70 23.75 -3.54 -12.62
C VAL A 70 22.67 -2.74 -13.34
N PHE A 71 23.02 -2.02 -14.42
CA PHE A 71 22.06 -1.28 -15.23
C PHE A 71 20.96 -2.21 -15.77
N LEU A 72 21.33 -3.35 -16.37
CA LEU A 72 20.39 -4.31 -16.92
C LEU A 72 19.46 -4.89 -15.83
N HIS A 73 20.00 -5.22 -14.66
CA HIS A 73 19.18 -5.70 -13.54
C HIS A 73 18.18 -4.64 -13.08
N LEU A 74 18.62 -3.38 -12.89
CA LEU A 74 17.72 -2.28 -12.52
C LEU A 74 16.66 -2.06 -13.61
N PHE A 75 17.06 -2.08 -14.87
CA PHE A 75 16.17 -1.85 -16.00
C PHE A 75 15.10 -2.94 -16.06
N VAL A 76 15.49 -4.20 -16.02
CA VAL A 76 14.55 -5.32 -16.10
C VAL A 76 13.65 -5.37 -14.86
N PHE A 77 14.23 -5.26 -13.66
CA PHE A 77 13.46 -5.27 -12.43
C PHE A 77 12.36 -4.19 -12.45
N ARG A 78 12.67 -3.00 -12.99
CA ARG A 78 11.72 -1.89 -13.08
C ARG A 78 10.67 -2.07 -14.17
N TYR A 79 11.06 -2.53 -15.36
CA TYR A 79 10.22 -2.46 -16.56
C TYR A 79 9.54 -3.77 -16.93
N LEU A 80 10.05 -4.93 -16.49
CA LEU A 80 9.38 -6.22 -16.68
C LEU A 80 7.94 -6.18 -16.14
N ARG A 81 7.75 -5.60 -14.96
CA ARG A 81 6.40 -5.47 -14.37
C ARG A 81 5.45 -4.65 -15.24
N LEU A 82 5.94 -3.61 -15.94
CA LEU A 82 5.09 -2.79 -16.80
C LEU A 82 4.62 -3.59 -18.01
N LEU A 83 5.54 -4.34 -18.63
CA LEU A 83 5.22 -5.20 -19.78
C LEU A 83 4.20 -6.28 -19.40
N VAL A 84 4.45 -7.00 -18.31
CA VAL A 84 3.53 -8.05 -17.84
C VAL A 84 2.19 -7.46 -17.41
N HIS A 85 2.17 -6.28 -16.76
CA HIS A 85 0.90 -5.64 -16.41
C HIS A 85 0.12 -5.17 -17.64
N LEU A 86 0.78 -4.70 -18.69
CA LEU A 86 0.13 -4.39 -19.96
C LEU A 86 -0.49 -5.64 -20.58
N ILE A 87 0.28 -6.73 -20.67
CA ILE A 87 -0.23 -8.03 -21.16
C ILE A 87 -1.45 -8.46 -20.35
N SER A 88 -1.38 -8.44 -19.02
CA SER A 88 -2.50 -8.79 -18.15
C SER A 88 -3.71 -7.87 -18.36
N PHE A 89 -3.50 -6.56 -18.44
CA PHE A 89 -4.56 -5.58 -18.64
C PHE A 89 -5.36 -5.84 -19.92
N TRP A 90 -4.67 -6.18 -21.01
CA TRP A 90 -5.26 -6.35 -22.34
C TRP A 90 -5.74 -7.77 -22.64
N LEU A 91 -5.02 -8.80 -22.16
CA LEU A 91 -5.24 -10.19 -22.56
C LEU A 91 -5.87 -11.06 -21.46
N PHE A 92 -5.63 -10.76 -20.19
CA PHE A 92 -6.05 -11.66 -19.09
C PHE A 92 -7.21 -11.12 -18.28
N TYR A 93 -7.31 -9.79 -18.12
CA TYR A 93 -8.34 -9.22 -17.28
C TYR A 93 -9.71 -9.17 -18.00
N HIS A 94 -10.70 -9.82 -17.38
CA HIS A 94 -12.12 -9.65 -17.68
C HIS A 94 -12.94 -9.39 -16.41
N PRO A 95 -13.89 -8.44 -16.42
CA PRO A 95 -14.86 -8.29 -15.34
C PRO A 95 -15.76 -9.52 -15.27
N THR A 96 -16.15 -9.92 -14.07
CA THR A 96 -17.13 -11.01 -13.92
C THR A 96 -18.48 -10.52 -14.46
N PRO A 97 -19.10 -11.20 -15.45
CA PRO A 97 -20.39 -10.78 -15.96
C PRO A 97 -21.48 -10.98 -14.92
N VAL A 98 -22.46 -10.07 -14.90
CA VAL A 98 -23.66 -10.25 -14.06
C VAL A 98 -24.42 -11.48 -14.56
N PRO A 99 -24.68 -12.50 -13.70
CA PRO A 99 -25.40 -13.69 -14.11
C PRO A 99 -26.83 -13.36 -14.56
N LYS A 100 -27.37 -14.15 -15.49
CA LYS A 100 -28.79 -14.03 -15.89
C LYS A 100 -29.75 -14.39 -14.74
N ASN A 101 -29.37 -15.38 -13.94
CA ASN A 101 -30.11 -15.84 -12.76
C ASN A 101 -29.17 -15.73 -11.55
N PRO A 102 -29.01 -14.54 -10.94
CA PRO A 102 -28.09 -14.35 -9.83
C PRO A 102 -28.60 -15.02 -8.55
N THR A 103 -27.70 -15.51 -7.71
CA THR A 103 -28.04 -16.06 -6.38
C THR A 103 -28.05 -15.00 -5.29
N LEU A 104 -27.47 -13.83 -5.58
CA LEU A 104 -27.39 -12.67 -4.70
C LEU A 104 -28.02 -11.44 -5.36
N PHE A 105 -28.81 -10.72 -4.59
CA PHE A 105 -29.51 -9.51 -5.02
C PHE A 105 -29.01 -8.29 -4.23
N PRO A 106 -29.24 -7.06 -4.71
CA PRO A 106 -28.94 -5.86 -3.93
C PRO A 106 -29.55 -5.87 -2.52
N SER A 107 -30.74 -6.45 -2.35
CA SER A 107 -31.39 -6.65 -1.05
C SER A 107 -30.63 -7.57 -0.08
N ASP A 108 -29.70 -8.39 -0.58
CA ASP A 108 -28.78 -9.20 0.23
C ASP A 108 -27.53 -8.41 0.70
N CYS A 109 -27.49 -7.09 0.46
CA CYS A 109 -26.41 -6.21 0.90
C CYS A 109 -26.79 -5.35 2.13
N THR A 110 -25.87 -5.26 3.07
CA THR A 110 -25.90 -4.30 4.18
C THR A 110 -24.72 -3.36 4.03
N ILE A 111 -24.99 -2.07 3.90
CA ILE A 111 -23.97 -1.04 3.72
C ILE A 111 -23.61 -0.46 5.07
N ILE A 112 -22.32 -0.38 5.39
CA ILE A 112 -21.78 0.28 6.56
C ILE A 112 -21.15 1.59 6.11
N LEU A 113 -21.68 2.70 6.61
CA LEU A 113 -21.30 4.05 6.23
C LEU A 113 -20.89 4.85 7.46
N PRO A 114 -19.59 4.89 7.82
CA PRO A 114 -19.10 5.80 8.83
C PRO A 114 -19.15 7.25 8.34
N THR A 115 -19.61 8.17 9.19
CA THR A 115 -19.56 9.61 8.94
C THR A 115 -19.22 10.39 10.21
N VAL A 116 -18.46 11.46 10.03
CA VAL A 116 -18.16 12.47 11.08
C VAL A 116 -18.71 13.86 10.71
N ASP A 117 -19.30 13.99 9.52
CA ASP A 117 -19.76 15.25 8.92
C ASP A 117 -21.02 14.97 8.08
N PRO A 118 -22.16 14.67 8.74
CA PRO A 118 -23.40 14.24 8.08
C PRO A 118 -24.12 15.39 7.35
N GLU A 119 -23.73 16.64 7.60
CA GLU A 119 -24.30 17.83 6.95
C GLU A 119 -23.62 18.13 5.60
N ASN A 120 -22.51 17.45 5.31
CA ASN A 120 -21.78 17.63 4.07
C ASN A 120 -22.62 17.24 2.84
N ARG A 121 -22.54 18.06 1.79
CA ARG A 121 -23.16 17.76 0.49
C ARG A 121 -22.67 16.43 -0.11
N ASP A 122 -21.40 16.08 0.09
CA ASP A 122 -20.84 14.81 -0.36
C ASP A 122 -21.56 13.62 0.33
N PHE A 123 -21.94 13.77 1.61
CA PHE A 123 -22.68 12.74 2.35
C PHE A 123 -24.10 12.54 1.82
N GLU A 124 -24.82 13.63 1.57
CA GLU A 124 -26.16 13.57 0.98
C GLU A 124 -26.14 12.82 -0.37
N GLU A 125 -25.23 13.21 -1.27
CA GLU A 125 -25.14 12.58 -2.59
C GLU A 125 -24.70 11.11 -2.48
N CYS A 126 -23.75 10.80 -1.58
CA CYS A 126 -23.33 9.44 -1.26
C CYS A 126 -24.54 8.57 -0.86
N ILE A 127 -25.32 9.01 0.12
CA ILE A 127 -26.53 8.32 0.60
C ILE A 127 -27.55 8.14 -0.53
N ILE A 128 -27.81 9.15 -1.34
CA ILE A 128 -28.76 9.06 -2.45
C ILE A 128 -28.29 8.04 -3.49
N SER A 129 -27.01 8.07 -3.87
CA SER A 129 -26.44 7.13 -4.86
C SER A 129 -26.52 5.67 -4.39
N CYS A 130 -26.30 5.48 -3.10
CA CYS A 130 -26.42 4.22 -2.39
C CYS A 130 -27.87 3.70 -2.38
N LEU A 131 -28.83 4.53 -1.97
CA LEU A 131 -30.25 4.19 -1.88
C LEU A 131 -30.87 3.83 -3.23
N ARG A 132 -30.43 4.46 -4.33
CA ARG A 132 -30.86 4.10 -5.69
C ARG A 132 -30.50 2.67 -6.09
N ASN A 133 -29.46 2.10 -5.50
CA ASN A 133 -29.08 0.71 -5.71
C ASN A 133 -29.91 -0.30 -4.90
N LYS A 134 -30.88 0.17 -4.09
CA LYS A 134 -31.84 -0.65 -3.33
C LYS A 134 -31.19 -1.74 -2.46
N PRO A 135 -30.21 -1.38 -1.59
CA PRO A 135 -29.65 -2.32 -0.63
C PRO A 135 -30.72 -2.78 0.37
N GLY A 136 -30.51 -3.93 1.02
CA GLY A 136 -31.41 -4.41 2.06
C GLY A 136 -31.37 -3.53 3.30
N ALA A 137 -30.18 -3.09 3.69
CA ALA A 137 -30.00 -2.17 4.81
C ALA A 137 -28.81 -1.22 4.63
N ILE A 138 -28.88 -0.07 5.30
CA ILE A 138 -27.78 0.88 5.50
C ILE A 138 -27.65 1.14 7.00
N ILE A 139 -26.44 0.93 7.53
CA ILE A 139 -26.05 1.23 8.90
C ILE A 139 -25.07 2.39 8.84
N ILE A 140 -25.55 3.56 9.26
CA ILE A 140 -24.75 4.78 9.34
C ILE A 140 -24.11 4.80 10.72
N VAL A 141 -22.78 4.91 10.78
CA VAL A 141 -22.01 4.86 12.03
C VAL A 141 -21.44 6.24 12.33
N THR A 142 -21.73 6.75 13.52
CA THR A 142 -21.32 8.08 13.99
C THR A 142 -20.57 7.99 15.32
N VAL A 143 -19.88 9.06 15.69
CA VAL A 143 -19.18 9.18 16.97
C VAL A 143 -19.94 10.14 17.90
N GLY A 144 -20.21 9.71 19.14
CA GLY A 144 -20.95 10.48 20.12
C GLY A 144 -22.46 10.59 19.89
N ASP A 145 -23.21 10.86 20.96
CA ASP A 145 -24.68 10.90 20.93
C ASP A 145 -25.24 12.10 20.16
N GLN A 146 -24.57 13.25 20.22
CA GLN A 146 -25.00 14.47 19.53
C GLN A 146 -25.02 14.27 18.00
N LEU A 147 -23.90 13.79 17.44
CA LEU A 147 -23.79 13.53 16.00
C LEU A 147 -24.74 12.41 15.56
N THR A 148 -24.97 11.43 16.43
CA THR A 148 -25.94 10.35 16.21
C THR A 148 -27.37 10.90 16.12
N LYS A 149 -27.74 11.84 16.98
CA LYS A 149 -29.05 12.51 16.93
C LYS A 149 -29.19 13.34 15.66
N LEU A 150 -28.22 14.21 15.36
CA LEU A 150 -28.20 15.03 14.15
C LEU A 150 -28.36 14.18 12.89
N THR A 151 -27.60 13.09 12.79
CA THR A 151 -27.66 12.19 11.63
C THR A 151 -29.01 11.48 11.51
N LYS A 152 -29.68 11.16 12.63
CA LYS A 152 -31.04 10.59 12.59
C LYS A 152 -32.04 11.59 11.99
N ASP A 153 -31.92 12.86 12.35
CA ASP A 153 -32.81 13.93 11.87
C ASP A 153 -32.60 14.16 10.37
N ILE A 154 -31.34 14.24 9.91
CA ILE A 154 -30.97 14.36 8.49
C ILE A 154 -31.50 13.17 7.67
N ILE A 155 -31.45 11.95 8.22
CA ILE A 155 -31.79 10.72 7.50
C ILE A 155 -33.31 10.42 7.50
N ALA A 156 -34.09 11.01 8.40
CA ALA A 156 -35.52 10.75 8.55
C ALA A 156 -36.36 10.95 7.26
N PRO A 157 -36.12 11.97 6.41
CA PRO A 157 -36.79 12.10 5.11
C PRO A 157 -36.48 10.95 4.15
N TYR A 158 -35.23 10.46 4.13
CA TYR A 158 -34.81 9.37 3.23
C TYR A 158 -35.43 8.03 3.63
N LYS A 159 -35.64 7.77 4.92
CA LYS A 159 -36.39 6.59 5.39
C LYS A 159 -37.80 6.52 4.81
N ARG A 160 -38.47 7.67 4.71
CA ARG A 160 -39.82 7.76 4.12
C ARG A 160 -39.78 7.61 2.60
N ARG A 161 -38.77 8.18 1.94
CA ARG A 161 -38.62 8.16 0.48
C ARG A 161 -38.17 6.80 -0.07
N PHE A 162 -37.41 6.02 0.70
CA PHE A 162 -36.84 4.74 0.29
C PHE A 162 -37.26 3.60 1.25
N PRO A 163 -38.56 3.24 1.29
CA PRO A 163 -39.08 2.26 2.25
C PRO A 163 -38.58 0.82 2.01
N SER A 164 -37.99 0.54 0.85
CA SER A 164 -37.43 -0.78 0.52
C SER A 164 -36.09 -1.08 1.21
N THR A 165 -35.46 -0.08 1.81
CA THR A 165 -34.14 -0.19 2.45
C THR A 165 -34.26 0.15 3.94
N GLU A 166 -33.84 -0.76 4.81
CA GLU A 166 -33.78 -0.48 6.25
C GLU A 166 -32.62 0.48 6.56
N ILE A 167 -32.90 1.70 7.04
CA ILE A 167 -31.85 2.67 7.39
C ILE A 167 -31.78 2.82 8.92
N SER A 168 -30.59 2.63 9.49
CA SER A 168 -30.30 2.82 10.90
C SER A 168 -29.07 3.70 11.13
N VAL A 169 -29.06 4.43 12.23
CA VAL A 169 -27.93 5.28 12.66
C VAL A 169 -27.48 4.79 14.04
N ARG A 170 -26.18 4.56 14.21
CA ARG A 170 -25.58 3.91 15.38
C ARG A 170 -24.34 4.67 15.85
N THR A 171 -24.13 4.67 17.16
CA THR A 171 -22.88 5.15 17.76
C THR A 171 -21.83 4.03 17.71
N ALA A 172 -20.58 4.36 17.38
CA ALA A 172 -19.49 3.40 17.22
C ALA A 172 -19.22 2.50 18.44
N ASP A 173 -19.61 2.93 19.65
CA ASP A 173 -19.43 2.18 20.91
C ASP A 173 -20.42 1.01 21.07
N GLU A 174 -21.47 0.94 20.24
CA GLU A 174 -22.45 -0.15 20.28
C GLU A 174 -22.07 -1.29 19.32
N ALA A 175 -21.50 -2.37 19.88
CA ALA A 175 -21.32 -3.62 19.15
C ALA A 175 -22.67 -4.30 18.87
N ASN A 176 -23.32 -4.01 17.74
CA ASN A 176 -24.54 -4.71 17.36
C ASN A 176 -24.29 -5.84 16.36
N LYS A 177 -24.49 -7.08 16.82
CA LYS A 177 -24.37 -8.31 16.03
C LYS A 177 -25.58 -8.63 15.14
N ARG A 178 -26.68 -7.86 15.19
CA ARG A 178 -28.01 -8.43 14.88
C ARG A 178 -28.60 -8.30 13.47
N ARG A 179 -28.09 -7.50 12.53
CA ARG A 179 -28.72 -7.42 11.18
C ARG A 179 -27.77 -7.01 10.07
N GLN A 180 -26.84 -7.90 9.72
CA GLN A 180 -26.17 -7.82 8.43
C GLN A 180 -26.67 -8.97 7.58
N THR A 181 -26.98 -8.68 6.33
CA THR A 181 -27.40 -9.61 5.28
C THR A 181 -26.25 -10.55 4.89
N LYS A 182 -26.26 -11.12 3.66
CA LYS A 182 -25.22 -12.07 3.23
C LYS A 182 -23.91 -11.35 2.86
N ILE A 183 -24.02 -10.12 2.36
CA ILE A 183 -22.90 -9.31 1.91
C ILE A 183 -22.86 -7.99 2.70
N THR A 184 -21.71 -7.68 3.28
CA THR A 184 -21.46 -6.39 3.93
C THR A 184 -20.65 -5.52 2.96
N VAL A 185 -21.12 -4.31 2.71
CA VAL A 185 -20.43 -3.35 1.84
C VAL A 185 -19.95 -2.19 2.71
N LEU A 186 -18.63 -1.99 2.78
CA LEU A 186 -18.04 -0.81 3.43
C LEU A 186 -18.03 0.34 2.42
N LEU A 187 -18.38 1.55 2.87
CA LEU A 187 -18.51 2.74 2.03
C LEU A 187 -18.02 3.98 2.79
N ASP A 188 -17.15 4.79 2.18
CA ASP A 188 -16.80 6.11 2.75
C ASP A 188 -17.89 7.16 2.45
N ASP A 189 -18.06 8.14 3.34
CA ASP A 189 -19.06 9.23 3.28
C ASP A 189 -18.96 10.18 2.08
N HIS A 190 -17.87 10.12 1.31
CA HIS A 190 -17.59 10.98 0.14
C HIS A 190 -17.31 10.13 -1.11
N VAL A 191 -18.07 9.03 -1.23
CA VAL A 191 -18.00 8.09 -2.35
C VAL A 191 -19.36 7.97 -3.02
N PHE A 192 -19.37 8.03 -4.34
CA PHE A 192 -20.57 8.07 -5.16
C PHE A 192 -20.61 6.88 -6.09
N TRP A 193 -21.78 6.26 -6.21
CA TRP A 193 -22.03 5.18 -7.16
C TRP A 193 -22.76 5.75 -8.38
N PRO A 194 -22.07 5.94 -9.53
CA PRO A 194 -22.63 6.65 -10.67
C PRO A 194 -23.79 5.92 -11.37
N THR A 195 -23.99 4.64 -11.07
CA THR A 195 -24.94 3.75 -11.74
C THR A 195 -25.78 2.97 -10.74
N GLU A 196 -27.03 2.71 -11.10
CA GLU A 196 -27.95 1.84 -10.36
C GLU A 196 -27.67 0.34 -10.59
N ARG A 197 -26.76 0.03 -11.54
CA ARG A 197 -26.25 -1.34 -11.78
C ARG A 197 -25.05 -1.68 -10.90
N PHE A 198 -24.65 -0.80 -9.99
CA PHE A 198 -23.45 -0.96 -9.20
C PHE A 198 -23.49 -2.20 -8.30
N LEU A 199 -24.51 -2.32 -7.43
CA LEU A 199 -24.64 -3.49 -6.54
C LEU A 199 -24.72 -4.81 -7.32
N PRO A 200 -25.60 -4.98 -8.32
CA PRO A 200 -25.62 -6.21 -9.14
C PRO A 200 -24.24 -6.57 -9.73
N THR A 201 -23.46 -5.56 -10.14
CA THR A 201 -22.15 -5.76 -10.77
C THR A 201 -21.08 -6.20 -9.78
N ILE A 202 -21.02 -5.61 -8.59
CA ILE A 202 -20.04 -6.00 -7.57
C ILE A 202 -20.44 -7.29 -6.84
N LEU A 203 -21.70 -7.71 -6.95
CA LEU A 203 -22.19 -8.99 -6.42
C LEU A 203 -21.81 -10.18 -7.30
N ALA A 204 -21.69 -9.97 -8.61
CA ALA A 204 -21.43 -11.05 -9.58
C ALA A 204 -20.22 -11.96 -9.24
N PRO A 205 -19.08 -11.46 -8.73
CA PRO A 205 -17.97 -12.33 -8.31
C PRO A 205 -18.28 -13.30 -7.18
N PHE A 206 -19.26 -13.00 -6.31
CA PHE A 206 -19.61 -13.85 -5.17
C PHE A 206 -20.38 -15.13 -5.55
N GLU A 207 -20.72 -15.30 -6.83
CA GLU A 207 -21.19 -16.60 -7.34
C GLU A 207 -20.10 -17.67 -7.22
N ASP A 208 -18.81 -17.30 -7.21
CA ASP A 208 -17.75 -18.19 -6.72
C ASP A 208 -17.76 -18.18 -5.18
N PRO A 209 -18.10 -19.30 -4.50
CA PRO A 209 -18.12 -19.37 -3.06
C PRO A 209 -16.76 -19.10 -2.42
N LYS A 210 -15.65 -19.17 -3.16
CA LYS A 210 -14.30 -18.86 -2.66
C LYS A 210 -13.96 -17.38 -2.67
N VAL A 211 -14.73 -16.53 -3.35
CA VAL A 211 -14.51 -15.07 -3.33
C VAL A 211 -15.04 -14.51 -2.03
N GLY A 212 -14.14 -14.00 -1.18
CA GLY A 212 -14.49 -13.41 0.13
C GLY A 212 -14.69 -11.90 0.06
N ILE A 213 -13.96 -11.24 -0.83
CA ILE A 213 -13.92 -9.78 -0.95
C ILE A 213 -13.87 -9.33 -2.42
N VAL A 214 -14.63 -8.28 -2.71
CA VAL A 214 -14.70 -7.62 -4.02
C VAL A 214 -14.34 -6.14 -3.89
N GLY A 215 -13.31 -5.73 -4.60
CA GLY A 215 -12.90 -4.34 -4.77
C GLY A 215 -13.37 -3.75 -6.11
N THR A 216 -13.33 -2.42 -6.21
CA THR A 216 -13.84 -1.68 -7.36
C THR A 216 -12.77 -0.81 -8.03
N ASN A 217 -13.04 -0.38 -9.26
CA ASN A 217 -12.24 0.67 -9.90
C ASN A 217 -12.72 2.05 -9.49
N LYS A 218 -11.77 2.98 -9.34
CA LYS A 218 -12.00 4.25 -8.64
C LYS A 218 -11.68 5.45 -9.53
N ARG A 219 -12.44 6.53 -9.42
CA ARG A 219 -12.15 7.78 -10.10
C ARG A 219 -12.30 8.95 -9.15
N VAL A 220 -11.34 9.86 -9.19
CA VAL A 220 -11.49 11.15 -8.48
C VAL A 220 -12.30 12.09 -9.35
N ARG A 221 -13.29 12.76 -8.75
CA ARG A 221 -14.04 13.82 -9.41
C ARG A 221 -13.13 15.01 -9.68
N ARG A 222 -13.20 15.52 -10.91
CA ARG A 222 -12.47 16.71 -11.33
C ARG A 222 -13.27 17.95 -10.96
N THR A 223 -13.00 18.52 -9.79
CA THR A 223 -13.81 19.62 -9.23
C THR A 223 -13.26 21.01 -9.56
N ASN A 224 -11.96 21.14 -9.80
CA ASN A 224 -11.30 22.42 -10.06
C ASN A 224 -10.66 22.43 -11.45
N THR A 225 -11.16 23.19 -12.42
CA THR A 225 -10.63 23.19 -13.80
C THR A 225 -9.65 24.34 -14.07
N GLY A 226 -8.93 24.27 -15.20
CA GLY A 226 -8.00 25.32 -15.65
C GLY A 226 -6.57 25.19 -15.13
N PHE A 227 -5.69 26.13 -15.51
CA PHE A 227 -4.28 26.12 -15.09
C PHE A 227 -4.10 26.93 -13.80
N ASN A 228 -4.27 26.26 -12.65
CA ASN A 228 -4.07 26.87 -11.33
C ASN A 228 -3.66 25.81 -10.29
N ILE A 229 -3.22 26.25 -9.11
CA ILE A 229 -2.69 25.36 -8.08
C ILE A 229 -3.75 24.39 -7.51
N ARG A 230 -5.01 24.82 -7.38
CA ARG A 230 -6.11 23.95 -6.89
C ARG A 230 -6.39 22.82 -7.87
N SER A 231 -6.46 23.17 -9.15
CA SER A 231 -6.59 22.27 -10.29
C SER A 231 -5.42 21.28 -10.35
N PHE A 232 -4.18 21.74 -10.15
CA PHE A 232 -2.99 20.90 -10.10
C PHE A 232 -3.07 19.82 -9.02
N TRP A 233 -3.42 20.20 -7.78
CA TRP A 233 -3.52 19.23 -6.68
C TRP A 233 -4.68 18.23 -6.87
N ASN A 234 -5.81 18.67 -7.43
CA ASN A 234 -6.91 17.76 -7.76
C ASN A 234 -6.53 16.80 -8.90
N MET A 235 -5.78 17.25 -9.92
CA MET A 235 -5.19 16.38 -10.95
C MET A 235 -4.23 15.35 -10.33
N LEU A 236 -3.34 15.75 -9.41
CA LEU A 236 -2.44 14.82 -8.72
C LEU A 236 -3.20 13.72 -7.97
N GLY A 237 -4.31 14.07 -7.31
CA GLY A 237 -5.21 13.10 -6.68
C GLY A 237 -5.82 12.13 -7.67
N ALA A 238 -6.32 12.62 -8.81
CA ALA A 238 -6.90 11.79 -9.85
C ALA A 238 -5.89 10.80 -10.46
N LEU A 239 -4.69 11.29 -10.78
CA LEU A 239 -3.60 10.46 -11.29
C LEU A 239 -3.14 9.43 -10.26
N TYR A 240 -3.19 9.74 -8.96
CA TYR A 240 -2.85 8.79 -7.90
C TYR A 240 -3.76 7.55 -7.94
N LEU A 241 -5.08 7.74 -7.99
CA LEU A 241 -6.02 6.60 -8.05
C LEU A 241 -5.98 5.86 -9.39
N GLU A 242 -5.77 6.56 -10.51
CA GLU A 242 -5.68 5.92 -11.82
C GLU A 242 -4.47 4.98 -11.95
N ARG A 243 -3.32 5.37 -11.40
CA ARG A 243 -2.16 4.47 -11.33
C ARG A 243 -2.44 3.23 -10.49
N HIS A 244 -3.12 3.41 -9.35
CA HIS A 244 -3.44 2.33 -8.45
C HIS A 244 -4.44 1.34 -9.10
N ASN A 245 -5.47 1.85 -9.79
CA ASN A 245 -6.39 1.08 -10.61
C ASN A 245 -5.68 0.15 -11.61
N PHE A 246 -4.67 0.68 -12.32
CA PHE A 246 -3.88 -0.11 -13.27
C PHE A 246 -3.13 -1.26 -12.58
N GLU A 247 -2.54 -1.00 -11.42
CA GLU A 247 -1.75 -1.99 -10.67
C GLU A 247 -2.60 -3.12 -10.09
N ILE A 248 -3.70 -2.78 -9.40
CA ILE A 248 -4.56 -3.79 -8.76
C ILE A 248 -5.30 -4.65 -9.79
N ARG A 249 -5.70 -4.07 -10.93
CA ARG A 249 -6.35 -4.81 -12.01
C ARG A 249 -5.40 -5.85 -12.61
N ALA A 250 -4.16 -5.44 -12.89
CA ALA A 250 -3.19 -6.30 -13.55
C ALA A 250 -2.74 -7.46 -12.66
N THR A 251 -2.42 -7.18 -11.40
CA THR A 251 -2.01 -8.21 -10.43
C THR A 251 -3.15 -9.17 -10.10
N ASN A 252 -4.36 -8.64 -9.86
CA ASN A 252 -5.51 -9.48 -9.57
C ASN A 252 -5.88 -10.44 -10.73
N ALA A 253 -5.70 -10.03 -11.98
CA ALA A 253 -5.89 -10.94 -13.12
C ALA A 253 -4.81 -12.03 -13.26
N ILE A 254 -3.59 -11.82 -12.75
CA ILE A 254 -2.49 -12.78 -12.90
C ILE A 254 -2.56 -13.86 -11.82
N ASP A 255 -2.63 -13.46 -10.56
CA ASP A 255 -2.53 -14.38 -9.41
C ASP A 255 -3.55 -14.09 -8.31
N ASN A 256 -4.62 -13.36 -8.63
CA ASN A 256 -5.58 -12.80 -7.66
C ASN A 256 -4.94 -11.85 -6.64
N GLY A 257 -3.68 -11.44 -6.87
CA GLY A 257 -2.92 -10.61 -5.94
C GLY A 257 -3.45 -9.19 -5.83
N VAL A 258 -3.52 -8.71 -4.60
CA VAL A 258 -3.76 -7.32 -4.28
C VAL A 258 -3.17 -7.01 -2.91
N PHE A 259 -2.50 -5.86 -2.79
CA PHE A 259 -1.93 -5.45 -1.50
C PHE A 259 -2.98 -4.83 -0.56
N VAL A 260 -4.05 -4.26 -1.13
CA VAL A 260 -5.21 -3.72 -0.40
C VAL A 260 -6.42 -3.60 -1.31
N VAL A 261 -7.59 -3.99 -0.82
CA VAL A 261 -8.88 -3.57 -1.37
C VAL A 261 -9.31 -2.30 -0.65
N SER A 262 -9.49 -1.21 -1.40
CA SER A 262 -9.74 0.12 -0.83
C SER A 262 -11.02 0.21 0.00
N GLY A 263 -10.91 0.81 1.20
CA GLY A 263 -12.06 1.08 2.09
C GLY A 263 -13.18 1.93 1.47
N ARG A 264 -12.86 2.84 0.53
CA ARG A 264 -13.84 3.70 -0.19
C ARG A 264 -15.11 2.99 -0.62
N THR A 265 -14.97 1.83 -1.25
CA THR A 265 -16.07 0.89 -1.42
C THR A 265 -15.50 -0.50 -1.57
N SER A 266 -15.93 -1.41 -0.71
CA SER A 266 -15.54 -2.82 -0.77
C SER A 266 -16.68 -3.70 -0.29
N ALA A 267 -16.95 -4.79 -1.01
CA ALA A 267 -17.97 -5.76 -0.63
C ALA A 267 -17.30 -7.01 -0.06
N HIS A 268 -17.89 -7.57 0.99
CA HIS A 268 -17.33 -8.67 1.77
C HIS A 268 -18.43 -9.68 2.07
N ARG A 269 -18.10 -10.97 2.10
CA ARG A 269 -19.01 -11.95 2.72
C ARG A 269 -19.18 -11.58 4.18
N SER A 270 -20.42 -11.40 4.62
CA SER A 270 -20.68 -10.98 6.00
C SER A 270 -20.20 -12.02 7.03
N GLU A 271 -20.05 -13.29 6.65
CA GLU A 271 -19.51 -14.34 7.53
C GLU A 271 -18.05 -14.09 7.95
N ILE A 272 -17.26 -13.41 7.10
CA ILE A 272 -15.89 -13.02 7.40
C ILE A 272 -15.88 -12.00 8.53
N LEU A 273 -16.61 -10.90 8.36
CA LEU A 273 -16.66 -9.80 9.33
C LEU A 273 -17.38 -10.18 10.63
N LYS A 274 -18.23 -11.23 10.60
CA LYS A 274 -18.90 -11.78 11.78
C LYS A 274 -18.07 -12.84 12.51
N ASN A 275 -16.96 -13.28 11.92
CA ASN A 275 -16.13 -14.31 12.53
C ASN A 275 -15.55 -13.78 13.87
N PRO A 276 -15.75 -14.48 15.00
CA PRO A 276 -15.19 -14.07 16.29
C PRO A 276 -13.67 -13.92 16.30
N GLU A 277 -12.96 -14.76 15.53
CA GLU A 277 -11.50 -14.69 15.39
C GLU A 277 -11.10 -13.44 14.60
N PHE A 278 -11.81 -13.15 13.49
CA PHE A 278 -11.63 -11.89 12.75
C PHE A 278 -11.79 -10.68 13.67
N MET A 279 -12.88 -10.60 14.43
CA MET A 279 -13.15 -9.46 15.32
C MET A 279 -12.09 -9.31 16.42
N ALA A 280 -11.64 -10.44 16.99
CA ALA A 280 -10.60 -10.45 18.01
C ALA A 280 -9.26 -9.97 17.46
N GLU A 281 -8.86 -10.44 16.27
CA GLU A 281 -7.61 -10.01 15.65
C GLU A 281 -7.68 -8.59 15.10
N PHE A 282 -8.80 -8.16 14.50
CA PHE A 282 -9.00 -6.82 13.95
C PHE A 282 -8.87 -5.75 15.03
N THR A 283 -9.52 -5.97 16.19
CA THR A 283 -9.47 -5.01 17.32
C THR A 283 -8.16 -5.04 18.10
N ASN A 284 -7.28 -6.02 17.84
CA ASN A 284 -6.01 -6.18 18.54
C ASN A 284 -4.81 -6.23 17.59
N GLU A 285 -4.94 -5.72 16.36
CA GLU A 285 -3.86 -5.79 15.37
C GLU A 285 -2.61 -5.09 15.91
N ARG A 286 -1.49 -5.84 15.93
CA ARG A 286 -0.16 -5.31 16.23
C ARG A 286 0.76 -5.53 15.05
N PHE A 287 1.65 -4.57 14.81
CA PHE A 287 2.62 -4.62 13.71
C PHE A 287 4.06 -4.54 14.22
N PHE A 288 5.01 -4.80 13.33
CA PHE A 288 6.45 -4.80 13.61
C PHE A 288 6.81 -5.73 14.78
N PHE A 289 6.60 -7.05 14.57
CA PHE A 289 6.86 -8.09 15.58
C PHE A 289 6.08 -7.90 16.89
N GLY A 290 4.90 -7.28 16.83
CA GLY A 290 4.05 -7.04 17.98
C GLY A 290 4.39 -5.77 18.79
N LEU A 291 5.42 -5.03 18.40
CA LEU A 291 5.94 -3.89 19.16
C LEU A 291 4.95 -2.70 19.19
N PHE A 292 4.21 -2.49 18.10
CA PHE A 292 3.28 -1.37 17.97
C PHE A 292 1.84 -1.86 17.80
N GLY A 293 0.89 -1.13 18.38
CA GLY A 293 -0.56 -1.41 18.32
C GLY A 293 -1.24 -1.32 19.70
N PRO A 294 -2.58 -1.47 19.77
CA PRO A 294 -3.48 -1.81 18.67
C PRO A 294 -3.57 -0.72 17.60
N LEU A 295 -3.75 -1.12 16.34
CA LEU A 295 -3.83 -0.21 15.21
C LEU A 295 -5.27 0.30 15.02
N ASN A 296 -5.46 1.62 14.99
CA ASN A 296 -6.77 2.28 14.75
C ASN A 296 -6.91 2.80 13.30
N ALA A 297 -6.02 2.38 12.42
CA ALA A 297 -5.95 2.81 11.03
C ALA A 297 -5.71 1.56 10.17
N ASP A 298 -5.82 1.70 8.85
CA ASP A 298 -5.51 0.63 7.91
C ASP A 298 -6.50 -0.56 7.95
N ASP A 299 -7.74 -0.34 8.38
CA ASP A 299 -8.80 -1.36 8.44
C ASP A 299 -8.92 -2.16 7.14
N ASP A 300 -8.85 -1.46 6.00
CA ASP A 300 -8.95 -2.03 4.65
C ASP A 300 -7.79 -2.98 4.33
N ASN A 301 -6.59 -2.66 4.82
CA ASN A 301 -5.41 -3.50 4.71
C ASN A 301 -5.53 -4.73 5.60
N PHE A 302 -5.94 -4.57 6.86
CA PHE A 302 -6.12 -5.71 7.74
C PHE A 302 -7.11 -6.71 7.14
N ILE A 303 -8.29 -6.24 6.73
CA ILE A 303 -9.33 -7.12 6.15
C ILE A 303 -8.78 -7.86 4.94
N THR A 304 -8.10 -7.15 4.04
CA THR A 304 -7.49 -7.77 2.85
C THR A 304 -6.46 -8.84 3.23
N ARG A 305 -5.56 -8.57 4.18
CA ARG A 305 -4.55 -9.54 4.62
C ARG A 305 -5.17 -10.74 5.32
N TRP A 306 -6.20 -10.50 6.15
CA TRP A 306 -6.92 -11.55 6.86
C TRP A 306 -7.56 -12.52 5.87
N ASP A 307 -8.25 -12.00 4.86
CA ASP A 307 -8.87 -12.80 3.80
C ASP A 307 -7.86 -13.66 3.07
N VAL A 308 -6.73 -13.05 2.66
CA VAL A 308 -5.64 -13.77 1.97
C VAL A 308 -5.05 -14.87 2.86
N ARG A 309 -4.81 -14.60 4.15
CA ARG A 309 -4.29 -15.60 5.11
C ARG A 309 -5.26 -16.75 5.35
N HIS A 310 -6.56 -16.50 5.27
CA HIS A 310 -7.61 -17.51 5.45
C HIS A 310 -8.06 -18.18 4.15
N GLY A 311 -7.36 -17.93 3.04
CA GLY A 311 -7.58 -18.62 1.77
C GLY A 311 -8.77 -18.10 0.96
N TRP A 312 -9.35 -16.95 1.35
CA TRP A 312 -10.36 -16.27 0.54
C TRP A 312 -9.73 -15.67 -0.71
N LYS A 313 -10.43 -15.78 -1.84
CA LYS A 313 -10.06 -15.08 -3.06
C LYS A 313 -10.52 -13.64 -3.00
N VAL A 314 -9.68 -12.77 -3.55
CA VAL A 314 -10.00 -11.37 -3.79
C VAL A 314 -10.32 -11.18 -5.27
N LYS A 315 -11.39 -10.46 -5.60
CA LYS A 315 -11.66 -10.02 -6.98
C LYS A 315 -11.68 -8.50 -7.05
N ILE A 316 -10.99 -7.93 -8.02
CA ILE A 316 -11.19 -6.53 -8.42
C ILE A 316 -12.18 -6.51 -9.59
N GLN A 317 -13.39 -6.02 -9.33
CA GLN A 317 -14.41 -5.81 -10.34
C GLN A 317 -14.18 -4.44 -11.00
N TYR A 318 -13.40 -4.47 -12.07
CA TYR A 318 -13.05 -3.32 -12.91
C TYR A 318 -13.95 -3.26 -14.16
N CYS A 319 -14.95 -2.38 -14.16
CA CYS A 319 -15.80 -2.05 -15.32
C CYS A 319 -16.57 -0.74 -15.07
N PRO A 320 -17.16 -0.09 -16.09
CA PRO A 320 -17.92 1.15 -15.90
C PRO A 320 -19.01 1.04 -14.84
N ASP A 321 -19.74 -0.10 -14.80
CA ASP A 321 -20.81 -0.31 -13.82
C ASP A 321 -20.31 -0.60 -12.40
N ALA A 322 -19.04 -0.92 -12.20
CA ALA A 322 -18.43 -1.10 -10.89
C ALA A 322 -17.53 0.08 -10.51
N MET A 323 -17.55 1.18 -11.28
CA MET A 323 -16.74 2.34 -11.00
C MET A 323 -17.34 3.14 -9.84
N ILE A 324 -16.53 3.48 -8.84
CA ILE A 324 -16.89 4.51 -7.86
C ILE A 324 -16.24 5.83 -8.21
N GLU A 325 -16.93 6.91 -7.87
CA GLU A 325 -16.37 8.25 -7.85
C GLU A 325 -16.11 8.72 -6.42
N THR A 326 -15.14 9.60 -6.23
CA THR A 326 -14.80 10.13 -4.91
C THR A 326 -14.14 11.50 -5.03
N THR A 327 -14.15 12.27 -3.96
CA THR A 327 -13.35 13.48 -3.81
C THR A 327 -12.06 13.16 -3.06
N LEU A 328 -10.97 13.89 -3.34
CA LEU A 328 -9.73 13.81 -2.56
C LEU A 328 -9.37 15.19 -2.02
N GLY A 329 -8.60 15.21 -0.93
CA GLY A 329 -8.09 16.45 -0.38
C GLY A 329 -7.18 17.15 -1.39
N THR A 330 -7.23 18.47 -1.41
CA THR A 330 -6.24 19.33 -2.08
C THR A 330 -5.12 19.67 -1.10
N TYR A 331 -4.07 20.36 -1.54
CA TYR A 331 -3.02 20.83 -0.64
C TYR A 331 -3.60 21.71 0.50
N PRO A 332 -3.11 21.56 1.75
CA PRO A 332 -2.04 20.66 2.20
C PRO A 332 -2.52 19.24 2.53
N LYS A 333 -3.83 19.01 2.65
CA LYS A 333 -4.46 17.73 3.02
C LYS A 333 -3.98 16.56 2.14
N PHE A 334 -3.79 16.78 0.84
CA PHE A 334 -3.30 15.74 -0.08
C PHE A 334 -1.93 15.18 0.32
N LEU A 335 -1.01 16.01 0.81
CA LEU A 335 0.32 15.57 1.24
C LEU A 335 0.23 14.69 2.49
N SER A 336 -0.59 15.10 3.47
CA SER A 336 -0.87 14.29 4.66
C SER A 336 -1.51 12.95 4.29
N GLN A 337 -2.41 12.94 3.31
CA GLN A 337 -3.00 11.71 2.77
C GLN A 337 -1.94 10.81 2.11
N CYS A 338 -1.07 11.36 1.25
CA CYS A 338 0.02 10.59 0.63
C CYS A 338 0.96 9.99 1.68
N LEU A 339 1.39 10.79 2.65
CA LEU A 339 2.28 10.35 3.73
C LEU A 339 1.65 9.19 4.53
N ARG A 340 0.37 9.32 4.89
CA ARG A 340 -0.38 8.26 5.58
C ARG A 340 -0.42 6.98 4.75
N TRP A 341 -0.85 7.05 3.48
CA TRP A 341 -0.93 5.87 2.61
C TRP A 341 0.42 5.17 2.44
N VAL A 342 1.52 5.92 2.38
CA VAL A 342 2.85 5.30 2.29
C VAL A 342 3.26 4.66 3.61
N ARG A 343 2.99 5.27 4.77
CA ARG A 343 3.22 4.62 6.08
C ARG A 343 2.43 3.32 6.21
N THR A 344 1.15 3.34 5.83
CA THR A 344 0.31 2.13 5.73
C THR A 344 0.95 1.08 4.84
N THR A 345 1.46 1.48 3.67
CA THR A 345 2.15 0.55 2.75
C THR A 345 3.36 -0.10 3.41
N TRP A 346 4.21 0.67 4.11
CA TRP A 346 5.36 0.13 4.85
C TRP A 346 4.93 -0.88 5.91
N ARG A 347 3.89 -0.58 6.70
CA ARG A 347 3.37 -1.47 7.74
C ARG A 347 2.76 -2.74 7.15
N SER A 348 1.75 -2.59 6.31
CA SER A 348 0.91 -3.67 5.82
C SER A 348 1.65 -4.60 4.85
N ASN A 349 2.47 -4.05 3.95
CA ASN A 349 3.25 -4.89 3.03
C ASN A 349 4.32 -5.69 3.79
N SER A 350 4.93 -5.09 4.83
CA SER A 350 5.87 -5.82 5.69
C SER A 350 5.18 -6.94 6.45
N ALA A 351 3.99 -6.68 7.02
CA ALA A 351 3.19 -7.72 7.68
C ALA A 351 2.85 -8.85 6.70
N SER A 352 2.39 -8.52 5.48
CA SER A 352 2.07 -9.50 4.43
C SER A 352 3.27 -10.39 4.09
N LEU A 353 4.45 -9.79 3.91
CA LEU A 353 5.66 -10.51 3.48
C LEU A 353 6.33 -11.31 4.59
N PHE A 354 6.40 -10.76 5.81
CA PHE A 354 7.28 -11.29 6.85
C PHE A 354 6.53 -11.93 8.02
N THR A 355 5.34 -11.44 8.33
CA THR A 355 4.48 -12.00 9.40
C THR A 355 3.54 -13.04 8.84
N ASP A 356 2.68 -12.65 7.88
CA ASP A 356 1.61 -13.49 7.36
C ASP A 356 2.14 -14.52 6.35
N ARG A 357 3.13 -14.12 5.53
CA ARG A 357 3.88 -14.93 4.55
C ARG A 357 3.05 -15.64 3.47
N THR A 358 1.73 -15.56 3.55
CA THR A 358 0.81 -16.31 2.67
C THR A 358 0.94 -15.90 1.22
N VAL A 359 1.20 -14.60 0.99
CA VAL A 359 1.36 -14.00 -0.35
C VAL A 359 2.52 -14.62 -1.15
N TRP A 360 3.54 -15.20 -0.52
CA TRP A 360 4.68 -15.79 -1.22
C TRP A 360 4.31 -16.97 -2.11
N TYR A 361 3.31 -17.75 -1.70
CA TYR A 361 2.87 -18.93 -2.44
C TYR A 361 1.51 -18.73 -3.11
N THR A 362 0.68 -17.80 -2.63
CA THR A 362 -0.62 -17.51 -3.27
C THR A 362 -0.55 -16.42 -4.33
N GLN A 363 0.39 -15.47 -4.23
CA GLN A 363 0.45 -14.26 -5.07
C GLN A 363 1.90 -13.89 -5.47
N PRO A 364 2.68 -14.82 -6.05
CA PRO A 364 4.11 -14.62 -6.29
C PRO A 364 4.42 -13.47 -7.25
N TRP A 365 3.55 -13.22 -8.24
CA TRP A 365 3.72 -12.09 -9.15
C TRP A 365 3.43 -10.77 -8.44
N CYS A 366 2.37 -10.71 -7.63
CA CYS A 366 2.07 -9.53 -6.82
C CYS A 366 3.21 -9.24 -5.82
N VAL A 367 3.83 -10.27 -5.24
CA VAL A 367 5.02 -10.13 -4.38
C VAL A 367 6.14 -9.39 -5.11
N TYR A 368 6.49 -9.84 -6.32
CA TYR A 368 7.49 -9.15 -7.14
C TYR A 368 7.03 -7.73 -7.53
N ALA A 369 5.86 -7.62 -8.15
CA ALA A 369 5.44 -6.43 -8.88
C ALA A 369 4.95 -5.28 -7.98
N VAL A 370 4.47 -5.58 -6.77
CA VAL A 370 3.86 -4.62 -5.85
C VAL A 370 4.56 -4.62 -4.49
N TYR A 371 4.58 -5.76 -3.78
CA TYR A 371 5.11 -5.78 -2.40
C TYR A 371 6.59 -5.42 -2.37
N TRP A 372 7.44 -6.18 -3.08
CA TRP A 372 8.88 -5.94 -3.13
C TRP A 372 9.22 -4.59 -3.78
N THR A 373 8.55 -4.25 -4.89
CA THR A 373 8.79 -2.95 -5.54
C THR A 373 8.39 -1.77 -4.65
N SER A 374 7.44 -1.92 -3.72
CA SER A 374 7.07 -0.82 -2.80
C SER A 374 8.26 -0.34 -1.96
N PHE A 375 9.15 -1.27 -1.57
CA PHE A 375 10.36 -1.02 -0.78
C PHE A 375 11.48 -0.33 -1.55
N VAL A 376 11.57 -0.53 -2.87
CA VAL A 376 12.74 -0.08 -3.67
C VAL A 376 12.39 0.96 -4.74
N ASN A 377 11.14 1.06 -5.15
CA ASN A 377 10.71 1.95 -6.24
C ASN A 377 10.55 3.40 -5.76
N PHE A 378 11.67 4.05 -5.49
CA PHE A 378 11.78 5.50 -5.28
C PHE A 378 12.17 6.13 -6.61
N ALA A 379 11.23 6.83 -7.27
CA ALA A 379 11.45 7.35 -8.62
C ALA A 379 12.76 8.14 -8.74
N LEU A 380 13.06 9.01 -7.77
CA LEU A 380 14.28 9.84 -7.77
C LEU A 380 15.54 9.00 -7.73
N PHE A 381 15.68 8.13 -6.72
CA PHE A 381 16.88 7.32 -6.55
C PHE A 381 17.02 6.25 -7.63
N TYR A 382 15.91 5.67 -8.07
CA TYR A 382 15.91 4.59 -9.06
C TYR A 382 16.18 5.11 -10.48
N ASP A 383 15.56 6.22 -10.89
CA ASP A 383 15.86 6.86 -12.19
C ASP A 383 17.30 7.41 -12.20
N GLY A 384 17.76 7.99 -11.09
CA GLY A 384 19.15 8.40 -10.92
C GLY A 384 20.14 7.24 -11.01
N ALA A 385 19.85 6.10 -10.37
CA ALA A 385 20.69 4.91 -10.44
C ALA A 385 20.74 4.31 -11.85
N LEU A 386 19.63 4.28 -12.59
CA LEU A 386 19.60 3.86 -14.00
C LEU A 386 20.48 4.75 -14.87
N ALA A 387 20.36 6.07 -14.74
CA ALA A 387 21.17 7.02 -15.49
C ALA A 387 22.66 6.91 -15.13
N TYR A 388 22.97 6.82 -13.83
CA TYR A 388 24.34 6.70 -13.34
C TYR A 388 25.02 5.42 -13.81
N THR A 389 24.36 4.27 -13.66
CA THR A 389 24.91 2.97 -14.05
C THR A 389 25.07 2.86 -15.57
N LEU A 390 24.14 3.42 -16.35
CA LEU A 390 24.30 3.54 -17.80
C LEU A 390 25.52 4.39 -18.16
N LEU A 391 25.64 5.59 -17.58
CA LEU A 391 26.76 6.51 -17.85
C LEU A 391 28.13 5.95 -17.45
N LYS A 392 28.17 5.06 -16.44
CA LYS A 392 29.40 4.41 -15.99
C LYS A 392 29.70 3.09 -16.67
N SER A 393 28.81 2.63 -17.55
CA SER A 393 29.02 1.44 -18.37
C SER A 393 29.62 1.77 -19.73
N PRO A 394 30.17 0.79 -20.46
CA PRO A 394 30.51 0.93 -21.88
C PRO A 394 29.35 1.39 -22.78
N LEU A 395 28.09 1.25 -22.34
CA LEU A 395 26.90 1.72 -23.03
C LEU A 395 26.60 3.22 -22.80
N GLY A 396 27.40 3.92 -21.99
CA GLY A 396 27.16 5.28 -21.50
C GLY A 396 27.37 6.41 -22.53
N THR A 397 26.73 6.33 -23.69
CA THR A 397 26.75 7.40 -24.70
C THR A 397 25.68 8.46 -24.43
N ALA A 398 25.89 9.68 -24.95
CA ALA A 398 24.91 10.76 -24.83
C ALA A 398 23.55 10.37 -25.45
N ASP A 399 23.55 9.61 -26.55
CA ASP A 399 22.33 9.17 -27.21
C ASP A 399 21.61 8.07 -26.41
N ASN A 400 22.34 7.12 -25.83
CA ASN A 400 21.74 6.12 -24.95
C ASN A 400 21.11 6.74 -23.71
N LEU A 401 21.70 7.81 -23.15
CA LEU A 401 21.09 8.55 -22.06
C LEU A 401 19.78 9.25 -22.50
N LYS A 402 19.74 9.85 -23.70
CA LYS A 402 18.51 10.43 -24.27
C LYS A 402 17.45 9.35 -24.48
N TYR A 403 17.82 8.18 -24.99
CA TYR A 403 16.90 7.05 -25.16
C TYR A 403 16.37 6.54 -23.82
N LEU A 404 17.21 6.44 -22.79
CA LEU A 404 16.77 6.10 -21.45
C LEU A 404 15.79 7.15 -20.90
N ALA A 405 16.08 8.44 -21.05
CA ALA A 405 15.20 9.51 -20.62
C ALA A 405 13.85 9.46 -21.36
N ALA A 406 13.86 9.27 -22.68
CA ALA A 406 12.66 9.08 -23.49
C ALA A 406 11.86 7.84 -23.06
N TRP A 407 12.53 6.72 -22.78
CA TRP A 407 11.91 5.50 -22.27
C TRP A 407 11.27 5.72 -20.89
N ILE A 408 11.97 6.35 -19.95
CA ILE A 408 11.43 6.71 -18.63
C ILE A 408 10.19 7.57 -18.78
N PHE A 409 10.23 8.58 -19.65
CA PHE A 409 9.09 9.44 -19.94
C PHE A 409 7.91 8.64 -20.49
N CYS A 410 8.11 7.89 -21.59
CA CYS A 410 7.06 7.10 -22.24
C CYS A 410 6.42 6.10 -21.28
N THR A 411 7.23 5.36 -20.53
CA THR A 411 6.73 4.36 -19.58
C THR A 411 5.95 4.98 -18.40
N LYS A 412 6.34 6.17 -17.93
CA LYS A 412 5.58 6.92 -16.91
C LYS A 412 4.22 7.42 -17.44
N MET A 413 4.10 7.68 -18.74
CA MET A 413 2.85 8.12 -19.37
C MET A 413 1.81 7.01 -19.51
N VAL A 414 2.22 5.74 -19.63
CA VAL A 414 1.31 4.59 -19.83
C VAL A 414 0.18 4.56 -18.80
N LYS A 415 0.51 4.64 -17.50
CA LYS A 415 -0.49 4.56 -16.42
C LYS A 415 -1.39 5.81 -16.33
N LEU A 416 -0.97 6.92 -16.92
CA LEU A 416 -1.69 8.20 -16.91
C LEU A 416 -2.58 8.38 -18.13
N THR A 417 -2.37 7.55 -19.16
CA THR A 417 -3.06 7.64 -20.44
C THR A 417 -4.59 7.66 -20.28
N PRO A 418 -5.23 6.79 -19.45
CA PRO A 418 -6.68 6.84 -19.28
C PRO A 418 -7.21 8.18 -18.77
N TYR A 419 -6.42 8.88 -17.93
CA TYR A 419 -6.78 10.19 -17.41
C TYR A 419 -6.66 11.28 -18.48
N PHE A 420 -5.49 11.40 -19.12
CA PHE A 420 -5.25 12.46 -20.10
C PHE A 420 -6.04 12.31 -21.40
N LEU A 421 -6.57 11.11 -21.69
CA LEU A 421 -7.55 10.94 -22.76
C LEU A 421 -8.90 11.59 -22.46
N ARG A 422 -9.24 11.76 -21.19
CA ARG A 422 -10.48 12.41 -20.75
C ARG A 422 -10.27 13.88 -20.44
N GLU A 423 -9.13 14.21 -19.85
CA GLU A 423 -8.74 15.57 -19.46
C GLU A 423 -7.46 16.03 -20.19
N PRO A 424 -7.47 16.16 -21.54
CA PRO A 424 -6.27 16.52 -22.30
C PRO A 424 -5.73 17.91 -21.97
N GLN A 425 -6.59 18.83 -21.53
CA GLN A 425 -6.22 20.19 -21.11
C GLN A 425 -5.25 20.19 -19.92
N ASP A 426 -5.27 19.15 -19.08
CA ASP A 426 -4.40 19.06 -17.90
C ASP A 426 -2.94 18.70 -18.28
N LEU A 427 -2.64 18.37 -19.55
CA LEU A 427 -1.28 18.09 -20.02
C LEU A 427 -0.32 19.27 -19.79
N VAL A 428 -0.81 20.51 -19.74
CA VAL A 428 0.00 21.69 -19.41
C VAL A 428 0.63 21.59 -18.00
N MET A 429 0.00 20.84 -17.09
CA MET A 429 0.47 20.62 -15.71
C MET A 429 1.41 19.41 -15.58
N LEU A 430 1.68 18.69 -16.67
CA LEU A 430 2.49 17.49 -16.70
C LEU A 430 3.92 17.70 -16.15
N PRO A 431 4.63 18.82 -16.43
CA PRO A 431 5.94 19.07 -15.83
C PRO A 431 5.90 19.08 -14.29
N GLY A 432 4.88 19.71 -13.70
CA GLY A 432 4.65 19.72 -12.26
C GLY A 432 4.39 18.33 -11.70
N TYR A 433 3.65 17.48 -12.44
CA TYR A 433 3.44 16.09 -12.05
C TYR A 433 4.76 15.29 -11.99
N PHE A 434 5.67 15.48 -12.94
CA PHE A 434 6.98 14.79 -12.90
C PHE A 434 7.83 15.28 -11.73
N ALA A 435 7.86 16.59 -11.46
CA ALA A 435 8.53 17.15 -10.28
C ALA A 435 7.95 16.53 -8.99
N PHE A 436 6.61 16.47 -8.87
CA PHE A 436 5.94 15.85 -7.74
C PHE A 436 6.25 14.34 -7.64
N ALA A 437 6.31 13.60 -8.75
CA ALA A 437 6.63 12.18 -8.75
C ALA A 437 8.04 11.90 -8.20
N TYR A 438 9.01 12.77 -8.47
CA TYR A 438 10.34 12.69 -7.87
C TYR A 438 10.32 13.11 -6.40
N PHE A 439 9.67 14.24 -6.06
CA PHE A 439 9.49 14.70 -4.68
C PHE A 439 8.81 13.64 -3.79
N HIS A 440 7.84 12.90 -4.32
CA HIS A 440 7.15 11.82 -3.62
C HIS A 440 8.13 10.70 -3.18
N SER A 441 9.31 10.59 -3.78
CA SER A 441 10.36 9.68 -3.29
C SER A 441 10.87 10.10 -1.90
N LEU A 442 10.94 11.41 -1.63
CA LEU A 442 11.29 11.94 -0.31
C LEU A 442 10.18 11.68 0.70
N ILE A 443 8.92 11.85 0.29
CA ILE A 443 7.75 11.45 1.12
C ILE A 443 7.86 9.97 1.48
N LYS A 444 8.18 9.10 0.51
CA LYS A 444 8.33 7.67 0.75
C LYS A 444 9.45 7.35 1.76
N LEU A 445 10.56 8.08 1.68
CA LEU A 445 11.71 7.87 2.56
C LEU A 445 11.36 8.30 3.98
N TYR A 446 10.79 9.49 4.12
CA TYR A 446 10.31 10.01 5.40
C TYR A 446 9.24 9.10 6.01
N ALA A 447 8.31 8.59 5.21
CA ALA A 447 7.30 7.62 5.65
C ALA A 447 7.93 6.32 6.17
N GLY A 448 8.96 5.80 5.50
CA GLY A 448 9.71 4.61 5.93
C GLY A 448 10.47 4.83 7.24
N LEU A 449 10.89 6.07 7.52
CA LEU A 449 11.51 6.45 8.79
C LEU A 449 10.50 6.82 9.88
N THR A 450 9.19 6.85 9.60
CA THR A 450 8.14 7.27 10.54
C THR A 450 6.91 6.36 10.47
N PHE A 451 7.08 5.11 10.01
CA PHE A 451 5.97 4.19 9.73
C PHE A 451 5.16 3.79 10.97
N TRP A 452 5.75 3.93 12.17
CA TRP A 452 5.09 3.66 13.44
C TRP A 452 4.03 4.70 13.82
N GLU A 453 3.99 5.85 13.15
CA GLU A 453 2.98 6.89 13.39
C GLU A 453 1.60 6.42 12.89
N THR A 454 0.65 6.24 13.80
CA THR A 454 -0.68 5.65 13.52
C THR A 454 -1.82 6.67 13.54
N ASN A 455 -1.56 7.95 13.84
CA ASN A 455 -2.60 8.96 13.92
C ASN A 455 -3.27 9.20 12.57
N TRP A 456 -4.60 9.36 12.57
CA TRP A 456 -5.34 9.92 11.46
C TRP A 456 -4.98 11.40 11.34
N GLY A 457 -3.92 11.71 10.58
CA GLY A 457 -3.29 13.05 10.45
C GLY A 457 -4.17 14.14 9.82
N GLY A 458 -5.38 14.33 10.35
CA GLY A 458 -6.40 15.28 9.92
C GLY A 458 -7.75 15.15 10.65
N ARG A 459 -7.95 14.18 11.57
CA ARG A 459 -9.17 14.06 12.40
C ARG A 459 -8.77 13.74 13.84
N ASN A 460 -8.92 14.70 14.74
CA ASN A 460 -8.68 14.50 16.16
C ASN A 460 -9.96 13.94 16.80
N LEU A 461 -10.22 12.63 16.63
CA LEU A 461 -11.41 11.97 17.16
C LEU A 461 -11.53 12.11 18.69
N SER A 462 -10.38 12.20 19.39
CA SER A 462 -10.35 12.49 20.84
C SER A 462 -10.85 13.88 21.20
N ALA A 463 -10.75 14.88 20.31
CA ALA A 463 -11.30 16.21 20.57
C ALA A 463 -12.83 16.24 20.46
N VAL A 464 -13.41 15.43 19.56
CA VAL A 464 -14.86 15.28 19.39
C VAL A 464 -15.49 14.61 20.62
N ASN A 465 -14.82 13.62 21.21
CA ASN A 465 -15.28 12.95 22.43
C ASN A 465 -15.16 13.81 23.70
N ASN A 466 -14.38 14.88 23.67
CA ASN A 466 -14.02 15.66 24.87
C ASN A 466 -14.72 17.03 24.98
N GLN A 467 -15.70 17.36 24.12
CA GLN A 467 -16.51 18.55 24.37
C GLN A 467 -17.52 18.29 25.50
N PRO A 468 -17.36 18.92 26.68
CA PRO A 468 -18.37 18.86 27.73
C PRO A 468 -19.51 19.79 27.33
N GLY A 469 -20.75 19.30 27.46
CA GLY A 469 -21.93 20.05 27.06
C GLY A 469 -22.17 21.35 27.85
N GLY A 470 -22.81 22.30 27.17
CA GLY A 470 -23.75 23.27 27.75
C GLY A 470 -23.17 24.58 28.27
N GLY A 471 -23.29 25.63 27.45
CA GLY A 471 -23.27 27.05 27.83
C GLY A 471 -23.84 27.88 26.66
N PRO A 472 -24.71 28.87 26.89
CA PRO A 472 -25.65 29.38 25.90
C PRO A 472 -25.03 30.33 24.87
N ASP A 473 -25.72 30.40 23.74
CA ASP A 473 -25.68 31.37 22.64
C ASP A 473 -24.89 32.66 22.90
N ASP A 474 -23.96 32.93 21.99
CA ASP A 474 -23.83 34.26 21.39
C ASP A 474 -23.75 34.04 19.88
N ASP A 475 -24.86 34.37 19.22
CA ASP A 475 -24.92 34.67 17.80
C ASP A 475 -23.95 35.83 17.52
N ASP A 476 -22.99 35.65 16.61
CA ASP A 476 -22.64 36.68 15.62
C ASP A 476 -21.64 36.12 14.59
N ASP A 477 -21.84 36.63 13.37
CA ASP A 477 -20.97 36.64 12.20
C ASP A 477 -21.12 35.56 11.11
N ALA A 478 -21.86 36.02 10.11
CA ALA A 478 -22.04 35.54 8.76
C ALA A 478 -20.74 35.46 7.93
N ASP A 479 -20.86 34.69 6.84
CA ASP A 479 -20.18 34.82 5.54
C ASP A 479 -19.03 35.85 5.43
N ASP A 480 -17.80 35.39 5.15
CA ASP A 480 -17.16 35.80 3.89
C ASP A 480 -15.96 34.92 3.45
N SER A 481 -15.88 34.88 2.12
CA SER A 481 -14.81 34.56 1.18
C SER A 481 -13.43 35.13 1.53
N SER A 482 -12.37 34.45 1.06
CA SER A 482 -11.00 34.96 0.71
C SER A 482 -10.28 35.87 1.72
N ASP A 483 -9.06 35.57 2.16
CA ASP A 483 -7.85 35.84 1.36
C ASP A 483 -6.59 35.29 2.09
N ASP A 484 -5.51 35.17 1.33
CA ASP A 484 -4.18 34.72 1.75
C ASP A 484 -3.56 35.62 2.84
N SER A 485 -2.87 35.01 3.82
CA SER A 485 -1.80 35.66 4.57
C SER A 485 -0.83 34.62 5.12
N VAL A 486 0.41 34.73 4.66
CA VAL A 486 1.61 34.01 5.11
C VAL A 486 2.09 34.67 6.40
N ASP A 487 2.15 33.93 7.52
CA ASP A 487 3.31 33.93 8.43
C ASP A 487 3.24 32.80 9.48
N GLY A 488 4.41 32.34 9.93
CA GLY A 488 4.58 31.83 11.29
C GLY A 488 4.66 30.31 11.52
N GLY A 489 5.89 29.80 11.63
CA GLY A 489 6.27 28.92 12.74
C GLY A 489 6.16 27.40 12.56
N VAL A 490 7.26 26.77 12.16
CA VAL A 490 7.47 25.31 12.30
C VAL A 490 7.57 24.97 13.79
N GLN A 491 6.52 24.38 14.36
CA GLN A 491 6.58 23.77 15.69
C GLN A 491 7.23 22.38 15.58
N LEU A 492 8.47 22.25 16.06
CA LEU A 492 9.14 20.95 16.21
C LEU A 492 8.45 20.10 17.30
N PRO A 493 8.33 18.78 17.12
CA PRO A 493 7.76 17.89 18.14
C PRO A 493 8.72 17.72 19.34
N PRO A 494 8.20 17.47 20.55
CA PRO A 494 9.01 17.37 21.77
C PRO A 494 9.87 16.10 21.78
N THR A 495 11.09 16.26 22.29
CA THR A 495 12.09 15.20 22.53
C THR A 495 11.59 14.19 23.57
N PRO A 496 11.95 12.89 23.50
CA PRO A 496 11.49 11.89 24.47
C PRO A 496 12.04 12.14 25.88
N PRO A 497 11.33 11.75 26.95
CA PRO A 497 11.77 11.98 28.31
C PRO A 497 13.00 11.11 28.64
N SER A 498 14.04 11.75 29.17
CA SER A 498 15.25 11.10 29.66
C SER A 498 14.98 10.36 30.97
N LEU A 499 15.68 9.22 31.09
CA LEU A 499 15.66 8.29 32.21
C LEU A 499 15.80 8.98 33.57
N ARG A 500 14.87 8.65 34.48
CA ARG A 500 14.96 8.81 35.94
C ARG A 500 16.39 8.57 36.44
N ARG A 501 17.04 9.62 36.94
CA ARG A 501 18.18 9.47 37.85
C ARG A 501 17.85 10.09 39.20
N ARG A 502 18.11 9.27 40.21
CA ARG A 502 17.84 9.37 41.65
C ARG A 502 18.27 10.73 42.25
N GLN A 503 17.38 11.31 43.05
CA GLN A 503 17.65 12.45 43.93
C GLN A 503 18.69 12.07 45.00
N THR A 504 19.66 12.96 45.22
CA THR A 504 20.30 13.18 46.53
C THR A 504 20.49 14.69 46.72
N ALA A 505 20.17 15.13 47.93
CA ALA A 505 20.00 16.51 48.39
C ALA A 505 21.29 17.36 48.42
N GLY A 506 21.13 18.69 48.50
CA GLY A 506 22.18 19.58 49.03
C GLY A 506 22.22 21.00 48.47
N SER A 507 21.42 21.89 49.08
CA SER A 507 21.75 23.27 49.49
C SER A 507 22.45 24.29 48.56
N SER A 508 21.72 25.40 48.36
CA SER A 508 22.10 26.81 48.57
C SER A 508 23.03 27.60 47.62
N SER A 509 22.45 28.75 47.21
CA SER A 509 22.99 30.12 47.14
C SER A 509 23.96 30.55 46.03
N ALA A 510 23.45 31.51 45.24
CA ALA A 510 24.00 32.83 44.90
C ALA A 510 25.39 32.96 44.23
N GLY A 511 25.45 33.76 43.17
CA GLY A 511 26.70 34.44 42.80
C GLY A 511 26.83 34.85 41.34
N ARG A 512 26.78 36.16 41.10
CA ARG A 512 27.10 36.90 39.87
C ARG A 512 28.45 36.52 39.22
N GLY A 513 28.51 36.70 37.90
CA GLY A 513 29.50 37.59 37.28
C GLY A 513 30.52 36.96 36.32
N GLY A 514 30.70 37.60 35.16
CA GLY A 514 32.04 37.82 34.60
C GLY A 514 32.43 37.10 33.31
N ASN A 515 32.24 37.81 32.20
CA ASN A 515 33.05 37.89 30.98
C ASN A 515 34.39 37.12 30.87
N ALA A 516 34.63 36.67 29.62
CA ALA A 516 35.83 36.94 28.78
C ALA A 516 36.53 35.70 28.20
N SER A 517 36.47 35.65 26.86
CA SER A 517 37.50 35.33 25.88
C SER A 517 38.83 34.74 26.34
N GLY A 518 39.28 33.70 25.61
CA GLY A 518 40.66 33.25 25.64
C GLY A 518 40.93 32.13 24.63
N SER A 519 41.23 32.53 23.39
CA SER A 519 41.89 31.70 22.39
C SER A 519 43.19 31.12 22.94
N ASN A 520 43.49 29.85 22.69
CA ASN A 520 44.82 29.47 22.22
C ASN A 520 44.87 28.10 21.54
N ARG A 521 45.40 28.17 20.32
CA ARG A 521 45.99 27.16 19.45
C ARG A 521 47.21 26.53 20.14
N VAL A 522 47.59 25.30 19.73
CA VAL A 522 48.94 24.89 19.27
C VAL A 522 49.26 23.39 19.51
N GLN A 523 49.59 22.74 18.38
CA GLN A 523 50.56 21.65 18.11
C GLN A 523 50.40 20.21 18.60
N SER A 524 50.09 19.35 17.62
CA SER A 524 50.94 18.29 17.04
C SER A 524 51.81 17.40 17.96
N ARG A 525 51.63 16.09 17.81
CA ARG A 525 52.76 15.16 17.63
C ARG A 525 52.36 13.90 16.85
N THR A 526 53.11 13.67 15.80
CA THR A 526 53.21 12.49 14.93
C THR A 526 53.87 11.31 15.66
N SER A 527 53.47 10.08 15.32
CA SER A 527 54.40 8.95 15.18
C SER A 527 53.79 7.84 14.32
N THR A 528 54.50 7.54 13.25
CA THR A 528 54.35 6.42 12.31
C THR A 528 55.23 5.25 12.77
N VAL A 529 54.89 4.02 12.36
CA VAL A 529 55.76 2.93 11.83
C VAL A 529 55.17 1.55 12.13
N GLY A 530 55.16 0.66 11.12
CA GLY A 530 55.41 -0.77 11.34
C GLY A 530 54.52 -1.78 10.59
N THR A 531 55.03 -2.32 9.49
CA THR A 531 54.41 -3.24 8.52
C THR A 531 54.64 -4.75 8.77
N LYS A 532 53.58 -5.55 8.50
CA LYS A 532 53.45 -6.90 7.87
C LYS A 532 54.51 -8.03 7.99
N ALA A 533 54.04 -9.17 8.55
CA ALA A 533 53.94 -10.58 8.05
C ALA A 533 55.23 -11.41 7.71
N PRO A 534 55.18 -12.75 7.40
CA PRO A 534 54.10 -13.77 7.43
C PRO A 534 54.50 -15.17 7.98
N ARG A 535 53.54 -16.13 8.15
CA ARG A 535 53.81 -17.57 7.92
C ARG A 535 52.55 -18.41 7.59
N LYS A 536 52.76 -19.34 6.65
CA LYS A 536 51.85 -20.27 5.94
C LYS A 536 51.42 -21.47 6.80
N THR A 537 50.26 -22.07 6.49
CA THR A 537 50.15 -23.54 6.33
C THR A 537 48.95 -23.93 5.44
N GLN A 538 49.22 -24.81 4.47
CA GLN A 538 48.28 -25.49 3.58
C GLN A 538 47.73 -26.77 4.25
N ALA A 539 46.51 -27.19 3.91
CA ALA A 539 46.17 -28.59 3.67
C ALA A 539 44.86 -28.71 2.85
N GLN A 540 44.87 -29.59 1.87
CA GLN A 540 43.76 -30.04 1.02
C GLN A 540 43.98 -31.57 0.81
N PRO A 541 43.10 -32.33 0.12
CA PRO A 541 41.88 -32.98 0.61
C PRO A 541 41.94 -34.53 0.49
N ARG A 542 40.88 -35.24 0.92
CA ARG A 542 40.63 -36.63 0.48
C ARG A 542 39.14 -36.89 0.18
N THR A 543 38.96 -37.56 -0.95
CA THR A 543 37.77 -38.02 -1.67
C THR A 543 37.22 -39.37 -1.20
N ARG A 544 36.03 -39.74 -1.73
CA ARG A 544 35.41 -41.07 -1.97
C ARG A 544 34.41 -41.59 -0.94
N VAL A 545 33.35 -42.34 -1.29
CA VAL A 545 32.51 -42.58 -2.49
C VAL A 545 31.38 -43.55 -2.03
N SER A 546 30.20 -43.44 -2.67
CA SER A 546 29.12 -44.43 -2.88
C SER A 546 28.35 -45.16 -1.76
N SER A 547 27.02 -45.02 -1.89
CA SER A 547 25.99 -46.05 -2.21
C SER A 547 25.23 -46.85 -1.14
N SER A 548 23.91 -46.90 -1.40
CA SER A 548 22.96 -48.04 -1.34
C SER A 548 22.04 -48.23 -0.12
N SER A 549 20.76 -47.88 -0.36
CA SER A 549 19.53 -48.67 -0.14
C SER A 549 19.50 -49.80 0.90
N THR A 550 18.53 -49.78 1.82
CA THR A 550 17.41 -50.76 1.91
C THR A 550 16.39 -50.39 2.99
N SER A 551 15.25 -51.05 2.87
CA SER A 551 13.93 -50.84 3.46
C SER A 551 13.69 -51.49 4.83
N SER A 552 12.58 -51.04 5.44
CA SER A 552 11.58 -51.76 6.25
C SER A 552 11.74 -52.01 7.76
N THR A 553 10.62 -51.70 8.44
CA THR A 553 9.96 -52.34 9.61
C THR A 553 10.31 -51.94 11.07
N SER A 554 9.44 -51.07 11.61
CA SER A 554 8.63 -51.19 12.85
C SER A 554 9.23 -51.69 14.17
N SER A 555 9.15 -50.84 15.20
CA SER A 555 8.76 -51.25 16.57
C SER A 555 8.19 -50.07 17.38
N SER A 556 7.07 -50.33 18.04
CA SER A 556 6.22 -49.47 18.86
C SER A 556 6.77 -49.16 20.26
N THR A 557 6.52 -47.96 20.79
CA THR A 557 6.25 -47.72 22.23
C THR A 557 5.46 -46.42 22.42
N SER A 558 4.33 -46.50 23.12
CA SER A 558 3.44 -45.37 23.42
C SER A 558 3.83 -44.67 24.72
N SER A 559 3.79 -43.33 24.75
CA SER A 559 3.72 -42.54 25.99
C SER A 559 2.47 -41.65 25.97
N LYS A 560 1.59 -41.86 26.96
CA LYS A 560 0.34 -41.10 27.16
C LYS A 560 0.64 -39.77 27.84
N TRP A 561 0.13 -38.68 27.26
CA TRP A 561 0.13 -37.35 27.87
C TRP A 561 -1.29 -37.04 28.43
N GLN A 562 -1.41 -36.58 29.67
CA GLN A 562 -2.68 -36.08 30.24
C GLN A 562 -2.59 -34.57 30.55
N ARG A 563 -3.70 -33.85 30.33
CA ARG A 563 -3.82 -32.39 30.54
C ARG A 563 -4.21 -32.06 31.98
N CYS A 564 -3.53 -31.07 32.58
CA CYS A 564 -3.93 -30.46 33.85
C CYS A 564 -5.12 -29.48 33.63
N PRO A 565 -6.20 -29.53 34.44
CA PRO A 565 -7.42 -28.75 34.19
C PRO A 565 -7.29 -27.22 34.33
N GLY A 566 -6.17 -26.70 34.87
CA GLY A 566 -6.02 -25.28 35.21
C GLY A 566 -5.23 -24.41 34.23
N CYS A 567 -4.33 -24.95 33.40
CA CYS A 567 -3.35 -24.10 32.67
C CYS A 567 -3.05 -24.49 31.21
N ARG A 568 -3.70 -25.52 30.64
CA ARG A 568 -3.59 -25.94 29.22
C ARG A 568 -2.14 -25.97 28.63
N LYS A 569 -1.14 -26.42 29.40
CA LYS A 569 0.20 -26.80 28.87
C LYS A 569 0.55 -28.26 29.22
N LEU A 570 1.37 -28.89 28.38
CA LEU A 570 1.92 -30.25 28.54
C LEU A 570 3.27 -30.17 29.24
N HIS A 571 3.48 -30.94 30.31
CA HIS A 571 4.75 -31.01 31.05
C HIS A 571 5.19 -32.47 31.25
N SER A 572 6.50 -32.71 31.20
CA SER A 572 7.13 -33.98 31.55
C SER A 572 7.48 -34.03 33.04
N ASP A 573 7.39 -35.21 33.64
CA ASP A 573 7.58 -35.48 35.07
C ASP A 573 8.87 -34.88 35.65
N SER A 574 8.73 -33.87 36.51
CA SER A 574 9.58 -33.63 37.67
C SER A 574 8.87 -32.62 38.57
N GLY A 575 8.51 -33.04 39.79
CA GLY A 575 7.63 -32.31 40.69
C GLY A 575 8.15 -30.93 41.11
N THR A 576 7.28 -29.93 41.04
CA THR A 576 7.33 -28.73 41.87
C THR A 576 5.91 -28.13 41.98
N VAL A 577 5.46 -27.90 43.21
CA VAL A 577 4.11 -27.42 43.55
C VAL A 577 3.90 -25.98 43.09
N CYS A 578 2.75 -25.71 42.46
CA CYS A 578 2.37 -24.40 41.94
C CYS A 578 1.67 -23.57 43.04
N GLN A 579 2.25 -22.45 43.47
CA GLN A 579 1.56 -21.45 44.29
C GLN A 579 1.06 -20.30 43.40
N VAL A 580 -0.25 -20.11 43.37
CA VAL A 580 -0.92 -18.96 42.76
C VAL A 580 -1.07 -17.88 43.83
N ARG A 581 -0.58 -16.67 43.56
CA ARG A 581 -0.95 -15.45 44.28
C ARG A 581 -1.77 -14.58 43.34
N ASP A 582 -3.07 -14.52 43.58
CA ASP A 582 -3.96 -13.45 43.10
C ASP A 582 -3.65 -12.16 43.86
N VAL A 583 -3.48 -11.05 43.14
CA VAL A 583 -3.70 -9.70 43.68
C VAL A 583 -4.13 -8.77 42.54
N TRP A 584 -5.45 -8.58 42.37
CA TRP A 584 -5.96 -7.23 42.15
C TRP A 584 -5.65 -6.44 43.42
N GLY A 585 -4.86 -5.37 43.28
CA GLY A 585 -4.42 -4.54 44.39
C GLY A 585 -3.84 -3.24 43.85
N ARG A 586 -4.76 -2.42 43.31
CA ARG A 586 -4.61 -1.14 42.59
C ARG A 586 -4.51 -1.26 41.07
#